data_AF-A0A150HYR5-F1
#
_entry.id   AF-A0A150HYR5-F1
#
_cell.length_a   1.000
_cell.length_b   1.000
_cell.length_c   1.000
_cell.angle_alpha   90.00
_cell.angle_beta   90.00
_cell.angle_gamma   90.00
#
_symmetry.space_group_name_H-M   'P 1'
#
loop_
_entity.id
_entity.type
_entity.pdbx_description
1 polymer ?
#
loop_
_entity_poly.entity_id
_entity_poly.type
_entity_poly.pdbx_seq_one_letter_code
_entity_poly.pdbx_strand_id
1 'polypeptide(L)'
;MKKGILISALCITICLVDSSVYAGDQEIKPIKLKSKCIRHNPLAANQTDHELLNIYQQVCDKDNASRVNDLLAQAAMRMYQLKQPMNALQLANQLQQQNVRGATLTDVTFLASVEIANNALKHMRSEEMRYLSNDSTYPPAKQLSDDIRSAIPAPDTSTSKAITDESLQKEIQQTTNSRRTSNRQKTRTTQSTRKTVNQVNTTTKRQTIVTPTVPKQPNTVQKTGSNPFDSLK
;
A
#
# COMPACT_ATOMS: atom_id res chain seq x y z
N MET A 1 -21.10 -41.60 71.46
CA MET A 1 -22.02 -40.68 72.16
C MET A 1 -22.24 -39.44 71.29
N LYS A 2 -23.51 -39.04 71.10
CA LYS A 2 -24.07 -37.67 70.91
C LYS A 2 -23.37 -36.73 69.89
N LYS A 3 -23.94 -36.53 68.70
CA LYS A 3 -24.93 -35.50 68.29
C LYS A 3 -24.35 -34.07 68.21
N GLY A 4 -24.51 -33.43 67.04
CA GLY A 4 -24.60 -31.96 66.96
C GLY A 4 -24.18 -31.35 65.61
N ILE A 5 -25.14 -31.17 64.71
CA ILE A 5 -25.06 -30.24 63.56
C ILE A 5 -25.37 -28.83 64.07
N LEU A 6 -24.70 -27.79 63.55
CA LEU A 6 -25.33 -26.47 63.37
C LEU A 6 -24.57 -25.61 62.33
N ILE A 7 -25.37 -25.11 61.38
CA ILE A 7 -25.04 -24.30 60.21
C ILE A 7 -25.22 -22.81 60.58
N SER A 8 -24.39 -21.92 60.04
CA SER A 8 -24.67 -20.48 59.89
C SER A 8 -23.85 -19.96 58.71
N ALA A 9 -24.38 -19.87 57.49
CA ALA A 9 -25.27 -18.83 56.96
C ALA A 9 -24.62 -17.44 56.87
N LEU A 10 -23.96 -17.16 55.73
CA LEU A 10 -23.86 -15.79 55.20
C LEU A 10 -24.01 -15.83 53.67
N CYS A 11 -25.28 -15.84 53.23
CA CYS A 11 -25.65 -15.60 51.83
C CYS A 11 -25.60 -14.09 51.58
N ILE A 12 -24.64 -13.63 50.77
CA ILE A 12 -24.67 -12.29 50.19
C ILE A 12 -25.42 -12.40 48.86
N THR A 13 -26.71 -12.06 48.91
CA THR A 13 -27.55 -11.79 47.74
C THR A 13 -27.15 -10.45 47.13
N ILE A 14 -26.37 -10.48 46.05
CA ILE A 14 -26.28 -9.34 45.12
C ILE A 14 -27.15 -9.67 43.92
N CYS A 15 -28.36 -9.11 43.92
CA CYS A 15 -29.20 -9.00 42.74
C CYS A 15 -28.60 -7.92 41.83
N LEU A 16 -27.82 -8.33 40.83
CA LEU A 16 -27.65 -7.54 39.62
C LEU A 16 -28.54 -8.16 38.55
N VAL A 17 -29.72 -7.58 38.39
CA VAL A 17 -30.56 -7.77 37.20
C VAL A 17 -29.96 -6.94 36.07
N ASP A 18 -28.87 -7.44 35.49
CA ASP A 18 -28.49 -6.99 34.15
C ASP A 18 -29.52 -7.59 33.19
N SER A 19 -30.40 -6.71 32.73
CA SER A 19 -31.27 -6.97 31.59
C SER A 19 -30.40 -6.97 30.34
N SER A 20 -29.57 -8.00 30.15
CA SER A 20 -29.01 -8.30 28.85
C SER A 20 -30.15 -8.78 27.97
N VAL A 21 -30.70 -7.85 27.20
CA VAL A 21 -31.45 -8.17 25.99
C VAL A 21 -30.48 -8.95 25.10
N TYR A 22 -30.56 -10.27 25.20
CA TYR A 22 -29.89 -11.23 24.34
C TYR A 22 -30.46 -11.04 22.94
N ALA A 23 -29.81 -10.19 22.14
CA ALA A 23 -29.93 -10.26 20.70
C ALA A 23 -29.46 -11.66 20.32
N GLY A 24 -30.41 -12.54 19.96
CA GLY A 24 -30.16 -13.96 19.78
C GLY A 24 -28.93 -14.19 18.90
N ASP A 25 -27.94 -14.88 19.46
CA ASP A 25 -26.87 -15.50 18.70
C ASP A 25 -27.52 -16.39 17.64
N GLN A 26 -27.69 -15.86 16.43
CA GLN A 26 -27.74 -16.73 15.27
C GLN A 26 -26.34 -17.34 15.19
N GLU A 27 -26.19 -18.54 15.76
CA GLU A 27 -24.99 -19.35 15.59
C GLU A 27 -24.64 -19.38 14.11
N ILE A 28 -23.61 -18.63 13.72
CA ILE A 28 -23.09 -18.64 12.36
C ILE A 28 -22.51 -20.04 12.16
N LYS A 29 -23.29 -20.91 11.50
CA LYS A 29 -22.89 -22.29 11.26
C LYS A 29 -21.55 -22.29 10.51
N PRO A 30 -20.53 -23.01 11.00
CA PRO A 30 -19.23 -23.04 10.34
C PRO A 30 -19.37 -23.64 8.94
N ILE A 31 -18.99 -22.87 7.91
CA ILE A 31 -18.97 -23.36 6.53
C ILE A 31 -17.79 -24.34 6.39
N LYS A 32 -18.09 -25.58 6.03
CA LYS A 32 -17.08 -26.60 5.71
C LYS A 32 -17.11 -26.93 4.23
N LEU A 33 -16.08 -26.49 3.51
CA LEU A 33 -15.94 -26.79 2.09
C LEU A 33 -15.66 -28.29 1.85
N LYS A 34 -16.24 -28.84 0.79
CA LYS A 34 -15.97 -30.23 0.35
C LYS A 34 -14.49 -30.38 -0.02
N SER A 35 -13.88 -31.53 0.27
CA SER A 35 -12.46 -31.79 -0.05
C SER A 35 -12.10 -31.53 -1.52
N LYS A 36 -12.98 -31.91 -2.47
CA LYS A 36 -12.78 -31.62 -3.90
C LYS A 36 -12.71 -30.12 -4.20
N CYS A 37 -13.51 -29.30 -3.52
CA CYS A 37 -13.50 -27.84 -3.67
C CYS A 37 -12.14 -27.27 -3.27
N ILE A 38 -11.62 -27.69 -2.12
CA ILE A 38 -10.31 -27.27 -1.60
C ILE A 38 -9.18 -27.70 -2.53
N ARG A 39 -9.24 -28.89 -3.13
CA ARG A 39 -8.22 -29.34 -4.11
C ARG A 39 -8.13 -28.43 -5.33
N HIS A 40 -9.25 -27.90 -5.80
CA HIS A 40 -9.27 -26.94 -6.93
C HIS A 40 -9.00 -25.50 -6.48
N ASN A 41 -9.24 -25.18 -5.21
CA ASN A 41 -9.07 -23.85 -4.62
C ASN A 41 -8.16 -23.93 -3.39
N PRO A 42 -6.85 -24.16 -3.55
CA PRO A 42 -5.94 -24.41 -2.43
C PRO A 42 -5.83 -23.22 -1.47
N LEU A 43 -6.04 -21.99 -1.94
CA LEU A 43 -6.04 -20.78 -1.09
C LEU A 43 -7.22 -20.72 -0.11
N ALA A 44 -8.25 -21.56 -0.30
CA ALA A 44 -9.35 -21.72 0.63
C ALA A 44 -9.02 -22.65 1.81
N ALA A 45 -7.90 -23.38 1.74
CA ALA A 45 -7.48 -24.26 2.82
C ALA A 45 -7.17 -23.44 4.08
N ASN A 46 -7.63 -23.93 5.24
CA ASN A 46 -7.45 -23.32 6.56
C ASN A 46 -8.02 -21.90 6.71
N GLN A 47 -8.82 -21.41 5.76
CA GLN A 47 -9.56 -20.16 5.92
C GLN A 47 -10.68 -20.35 6.94
N THR A 48 -10.92 -19.32 7.74
CA THR A 48 -11.95 -19.30 8.79
C THR A 48 -12.99 -18.19 8.58
N ASP A 49 -12.69 -17.21 7.73
CA ASP A 49 -13.60 -16.11 7.43
C ASP A 49 -14.87 -16.63 6.72
N HIS A 50 -16.02 -16.39 7.33
CA HIS A 50 -17.30 -16.92 6.87
C HIS A 50 -17.66 -16.38 5.47
N GLU A 51 -17.40 -15.10 5.20
CA GLU A 51 -17.71 -14.48 3.91
C GLU A 51 -16.85 -15.09 2.79
N LEU A 52 -15.53 -15.23 3.02
CA LEU A 52 -14.62 -15.87 2.08
C LEU A 52 -14.99 -17.34 1.82
N LEU A 53 -15.32 -18.09 2.87
CA LEU A 53 -15.74 -19.48 2.74
C LEU A 53 -17.07 -19.60 1.99
N ASN A 54 -18.00 -18.66 2.18
CA ASN A 54 -19.25 -18.61 1.43
C ASN A 54 -19.01 -18.33 -0.07
N ILE A 55 -18.08 -17.44 -0.41
CA ILE A 55 -17.69 -17.20 -1.81
C ILE A 55 -17.12 -18.49 -2.42
N TYR A 56 -16.21 -19.17 -1.73
CA TYR A 56 -15.67 -20.44 -2.22
C TYR A 56 -16.71 -21.56 -2.32
N GLN A 57 -17.71 -21.57 -1.43
CA GLN A 57 -18.83 -22.50 -1.52
C GLN A 57 -19.62 -22.28 -2.81
N GLN A 58 -19.84 -21.01 -3.20
CA GLN A 58 -20.48 -20.65 -4.47
C GLN A 58 -19.62 -20.98 -5.69
N VAL A 59 -18.30 -20.74 -5.63
CA VAL A 59 -17.34 -21.13 -6.69
C VAL A 59 -17.42 -22.62 -7.01
N CYS A 60 -17.63 -23.43 -5.97
CA CYS A 60 -17.67 -24.89 -6.10
C CYS A 60 -19.07 -25.43 -6.40
N ASP A 61 -20.07 -24.56 -6.49
CA ASP A 61 -21.41 -24.92 -6.93
C ASP A 61 -21.48 -24.99 -8.46
N LYS A 62 -22.05 -26.07 -8.98
CA LYS A 62 -22.16 -26.30 -10.42
C LYS A 62 -23.11 -25.28 -11.07
N ASP A 63 -24.08 -24.79 -10.31
CA ASP A 63 -25.07 -23.83 -10.80
C ASP A 63 -24.44 -22.45 -11.08
N ASN A 64 -23.26 -22.17 -10.51
CA ASN A 64 -22.53 -20.92 -10.68
C ASN A 64 -21.41 -20.99 -11.73
N ALA A 65 -21.37 -22.02 -12.59
CA ALA A 65 -20.28 -22.25 -13.54
C ALA A 65 -19.94 -21.02 -14.42
N SER A 66 -20.92 -20.20 -14.79
CA SER A 66 -20.72 -18.97 -15.58
C SER A 66 -20.12 -17.79 -14.81
N ARG A 67 -20.24 -17.80 -13.47
CA ARG A 67 -19.84 -16.69 -12.58
C ARG A 67 -18.60 -17.02 -11.75
N VAL A 68 -17.97 -18.18 -11.98
CA VAL A 68 -16.80 -18.65 -11.22
C VAL A 68 -15.69 -17.58 -11.19
N ASN A 69 -15.40 -16.96 -12.33
CA ASN A 69 -14.35 -15.95 -12.43
C ASN A 69 -14.65 -14.69 -11.60
N ASP A 70 -15.90 -14.22 -11.62
CA ASP A 70 -16.34 -13.06 -10.83
C ASP A 70 -16.31 -13.37 -9.33
N LEU A 71 -16.72 -14.60 -8.94
CA LEU A 71 -16.65 -15.06 -7.56
C LEU A 71 -15.21 -15.19 -7.08
N LEU A 72 -14.30 -15.70 -7.91
CA LEU A 72 -12.87 -15.76 -7.57
C LEU A 72 -12.24 -14.37 -7.48
N ALA A 73 -12.65 -13.42 -8.32
CA ALA A 73 -12.24 -12.02 -8.18
C ALA A 73 -12.73 -11.39 -6.86
N GLN A 74 -13.97 -11.69 -6.45
CA GLN A 74 -14.51 -11.29 -5.15
C GLN A 74 -13.75 -11.95 -3.99
N ALA A 75 -13.42 -13.24 -4.12
CA ALA A 75 -12.60 -13.94 -3.12
C ALA A 75 -11.22 -13.27 -2.97
N ALA A 76 -10.58 -12.86 -4.08
CA ALA A 76 -9.31 -12.15 -4.05
C ALA A 76 -9.44 -10.80 -3.32
N MET A 77 -10.50 -10.04 -3.58
CA MET A 77 -10.78 -8.80 -2.86
C MET A 77 -11.03 -9.04 -1.36
N ARG A 78 -11.79 -10.09 -1.02
CA ARG A 78 -12.03 -10.44 0.38
C ARG A 78 -10.74 -10.84 1.10
N MET A 79 -9.87 -11.61 0.46
CA MET A 79 -8.53 -11.94 1.00
C MET A 79 -7.71 -10.67 1.29
N TYR A 80 -7.75 -9.68 0.40
CA TYR A 80 -7.09 -8.40 0.63
C TYR A 80 -7.65 -7.69 1.88
N GLN A 81 -8.99 -7.62 2.00
CA GLN A 81 -9.66 -7.03 3.16
C GLN A 81 -9.30 -7.74 4.48
N LEU A 82 -9.09 -9.05 4.43
CA LEU A 82 -8.64 -9.88 5.56
C LEU A 82 -7.14 -9.76 5.87
N LYS A 83 -6.45 -8.77 5.29
CA LYS A 83 -5.00 -8.55 5.48
C LYS A 83 -4.16 -9.75 5.01
N GLN A 84 -4.60 -10.43 3.96
CA GLN A 84 -3.85 -11.48 3.27
C GLN A 84 -3.42 -11.04 1.86
N PRO A 85 -2.61 -9.96 1.70
CA PRO A 85 -2.31 -9.39 0.39
C PRO A 85 -1.55 -10.37 -0.52
N MET A 86 -0.73 -11.27 0.04
CA MET A 86 -0.04 -12.30 -0.74
C MET A 86 -1.01 -13.29 -1.39
N ASN A 87 -2.01 -13.77 -0.63
CA ASN A 87 -3.02 -14.70 -1.14
C ASN A 87 -3.92 -14.02 -2.18
N ALA A 88 -4.32 -12.77 -1.90
CA ALA A 88 -5.10 -11.95 -2.82
C ALA A 88 -4.37 -11.74 -4.16
N LEU A 89 -3.11 -11.34 -4.11
CA LEU A 89 -2.27 -11.15 -5.30
C LEU A 89 -2.04 -12.45 -6.06
N GLN A 90 -1.80 -13.56 -5.35
CA GLN A 90 -1.64 -14.87 -5.97
C GLN A 90 -2.90 -15.28 -6.75
N LEU A 91 -4.09 -15.13 -6.15
CA LEU A 91 -5.34 -15.47 -6.82
C LEU A 91 -5.62 -14.56 -8.02
N ALA A 92 -5.40 -13.25 -7.87
CA ALA A 92 -5.60 -12.30 -8.95
C ALA A 92 -4.68 -12.59 -10.16
N ASN A 93 -3.39 -12.90 -9.90
CA ASN A 93 -2.44 -13.25 -10.95
C ASN A 93 -2.80 -14.57 -11.64
N GLN A 94 -3.29 -15.58 -10.91
CA GLN A 94 -3.76 -16.83 -11.50
C GLN A 94 -4.92 -16.60 -12.47
N LEU A 95 -5.88 -15.76 -12.10
CA LEU A 95 -7.00 -15.39 -12.97
C LEU A 95 -6.53 -14.64 -14.22
N GLN A 96 -5.61 -13.69 -14.05
CA GLN A 96 -5.02 -12.96 -15.19
C GLN A 96 -4.26 -13.88 -16.15
N GLN A 97 -3.52 -14.86 -15.65
CA GLN A 97 -2.84 -15.87 -16.47
C GLN A 97 -3.82 -16.75 -17.27
N GLN A 98 -5.05 -16.90 -16.76
CA GLN A 98 -6.15 -17.58 -17.46
C GLN A 98 -6.91 -16.65 -18.42
N ASN A 99 -6.37 -15.47 -18.73
CA ASN A 99 -7.01 -14.42 -19.54
C ASN A 99 -8.30 -13.84 -18.95
N VAL A 100 -8.54 -14.00 -17.65
CA VAL A 100 -9.64 -13.30 -16.96
C VAL A 100 -9.22 -11.86 -16.71
N ARG A 101 -10.10 -10.91 -17.07
CA ARG A 101 -9.87 -9.47 -16.91
C ARG A 101 -11.07 -8.82 -16.25
N GLY A 102 -10.83 -7.74 -15.53
CA GLY A 102 -11.89 -6.95 -14.89
C GLY A 102 -11.31 -5.93 -13.92
N ALA A 103 -12.05 -4.85 -13.66
CA ALA A 103 -11.63 -3.77 -12.76
C ALA A 103 -11.30 -4.30 -11.36
N THR A 104 -12.12 -5.21 -10.82
CA THR A 104 -11.86 -5.83 -9.51
C THR A 104 -10.49 -6.52 -9.45
N LEU A 105 -10.05 -7.19 -10.52
CA LEU A 105 -8.74 -7.84 -10.54
C LEU A 105 -7.60 -6.82 -10.58
N THR A 106 -7.73 -5.77 -11.40
CA THR A 106 -6.72 -4.70 -11.43
C THR A 106 -6.64 -3.96 -10.10
N ASP A 107 -7.78 -3.73 -9.45
CA ASP A 107 -7.85 -3.08 -8.15
C ASP A 107 -7.20 -3.95 -7.08
N VAL A 108 -7.52 -5.24 -7.01
CA VAL A 108 -6.93 -6.17 -6.04
C VAL A 108 -5.43 -6.32 -6.25
N THR A 109 -4.98 -6.47 -7.50
CA THR A 109 -3.55 -6.52 -7.82
C THR A 109 -2.85 -5.25 -7.32
N PHE A 110 -3.38 -4.07 -7.64
CA PHE A 110 -2.80 -2.80 -7.20
C PHE A 110 -2.77 -2.66 -5.68
N LEU A 111 -3.92 -2.85 -5.02
CA LEU A 111 -4.07 -2.72 -3.57
C LEU A 111 -3.15 -3.68 -2.82
N ALA A 112 -3.11 -4.95 -3.23
CA ALA A 112 -2.23 -5.95 -2.62
C ALA A 112 -0.75 -5.62 -2.83
N SER A 113 -0.36 -5.21 -4.05
CA SER A 113 1.03 -4.82 -4.34
C SER A 113 1.47 -3.59 -3.54
N VAL A 114 0.61 -2.57 -3.39
CA VAL A 114 0.89 -1.40 -2.56
C VAL A 114 1.08 -1.78 -1.10
N GLU A 115 0.22 -2.65 -0.56
CA GLU A 115 0.33 -3.09 0.84
C GLU A 115 1.62 -3.91 1.08
N ILE A 116 1.99 -4.80 0.14
CA ILE A 116 3.24 -5.55 0.20
C ILE A 116 4.45 -4.60 0.14
N ALA A 117 4.47 -3.65 -0.80
CA ALA A 117 5.55 -2.69 -0.94
C ALA A 117 5.69 -1.79 0.30
N ASN A 118 4.57 -1.36 0.88
CA ASN A 118 4.55 -0.56 2.10
C ASN A 118 5.09 -1.36 3.31
N ASN A 119 4.69 -2.63 3.43
CA ASN A 119 5.21 -3.51 4.49
C ASN A 119 6.71 -3.74 4.35
N ALA A 120 7.20 -3.98 3.13
CA ALA A 120 8.63 -4.10 2.85
C ALA A 120 9.39 -2.81 3.20
N LEU A 121 8.86 -1.64 2.81
CA LEU A 121 9.46 -0.35 3.16
C LEU A 121 9.50 -0.13 4.68
N LYS A 122 8.43 -0.46 5.40
CA LYS A 122 8.39 -0.40 6.86
C LYS A 122 9.46 -1.30 7.47
N HIS A 123 9.53 -2.56 7.05
CA HIS A 123 10.55 -3.51 7.52
C HIS A 123 11.97 -2.98 7.31
N MET A 124 12.27 -2.49 6.09
CA MET A 124 13.57 -1.85 5.79
C MET A 124 13.88 -0.68 6.74
N ARG A 125 12.85 0.11 7.10
CA ARG A 125 12.98 1.32 7.90
C ARG A 125 13.07 1.07 9.40
N SER A 126 12.34 0.08 9.92
CA SER A 126 12.16 -0.17 11.36
C SER A 126 12.95 -1.36 11.88
N GLU A 127 13.19 -2.38 11.05
CA GLU A 127 13.90 -3.60 11.46
C GLU A 127 15.33 -3.60 10.91
N GLU A 128 15.51 -3.25 9.64
CA GLU A 128 16.85 -3.18 9.02
C GLU A 128 17.52 -1.81 9.18
N MET A 129 16.77 -0.80 9.67
CA MET A 129 17.25 0.58 9.89
C MET A 129 17.93 1.24 8.68
N ARG A 130 17.57 0.84 7.45
CA ARG A 130 18.18 1.35 6.22
C ARG A 130 17.22 2.20 5.41
N TYR A 131 17.80 3.04 4.56
CA TYR A 131 17.09 3.82 3.56
C TYR A 131 16.97 3.04 2.24
N LEU A 132 16.11 3.54 1.35
CA LEU A 132 16.14 3.09 -0.04
C LEU A 132 17.49 3.48 -0.67
N SER A 133 18.06 2.56 -1.45
CA SER A 133 19.28 2.74 -2.26
C SER A 133 19.00 3.56 -3.52
N ASN A 134 19.93 4.44 -3.88
CA ASN A 134 19.83 5.27 -5.09
C ASN A 134 19.77 4.45 -6.39
N ASP A 135 20.41 3.27 -6.41
CA ASP A 135 20.59 2.51 -7.66
C ASP A 135 19.53 1.43 -7.90
N SER A 136 18.83 0.95 -6.85
CA SER A 136 17.95 -0.22 -6.98
C SER A 136 16.54 -0.06 -6.42
N THR A 137 16.39 0.53 -5.23
CA THR A 137 15.08 0.56 -4.55
C THR A 137 14.40 1.93 -4.61
N TYR A 138 15.18 3.02 -4.63
CA TYR A 138 14.64 4.37 -4.72
C TYR A 138 14.03 4.70 -6.09
N PRO A 139 14.67 4.41 -7.25
CA PRO A 139 14.11 4.76 -8.55
C PRO A 139 12.70 4.19 -8.82
N PRO A 140 12.44 2.88 -8.64
CA PRO A 140 11.09 2.34 -8.88
C PRO A 140 10.07 2.84 -7.85
N ALA A 141 10.47 3.05 -6.58
CA ALA A 141 9.57 3.60 -5.57
C ALA A 141 9.16 5.05 -5.88
N LYS A 142 10.11 5.87 -6.36
CA LYS A 142 9.83 7.24 -6.79
C LYS A 142 8.90 7.25 -7.99
N GLN A 143 9.14 6.40 -8.99
CA GLN A 143 8.28 6.29 -10.17
C GLN A 143 6.84 5.98 -9.77
N LEU A 144 6.62 4.95 -8.93
CA LEU A 144 5.28 4.61 -8.44
C LEU A 144 4.61 5.79 -7.71
N SER A 145 5.36 6.53 -6.89
CA SER A 145 4.85 7.71 -6.17
C SER A 145 4.42 8.82 -7.14
N ASP A 146 5.19 9.08 -8.18
CA ASP A 146 4.88 10.08 -9.20
C ASP A 146 3.69 9.65 -10.07
N ASP A 147 3.61 8.37 -10.45
CA ASP A 147 2.48 7.81 -11.19
C ASP A 147 1.17 7.93 -10.39
N ILE A 148 1.20 7.62 -9.08
CA ILE A 148 0.06 7.80 -8.17
C ILE A 148 -0.38 9.26 -8.12
N ARG A 149 0.56 10.20 -8.02
CA ARG A 149 0.25 11.65 -8.02
C ARG A 149 -0.36 12.12 -9.33
N SER A 150 0.01 11.50 -10.45
CA SER A 150 -0.57 11.82 -11.76
C SER A 150 -1.98 11.22 -11.94
N ALA A 151 -2.32 10.19 -11.16
CA ALA A 151 -3.58 9.46 -11.23
C ALA A 151 -4.61 9.91 -10.18
N ILE A 152 -4.43 11.08 -9.55
CA ILE A 152 -5.39 11.61 -8.57
C ILE A 152 -6.77 11.74 -9.26
N PRO A 153 -7.86 11.31 -8.61
CA PRO A 153 -9.21 11.45 -9.16
C PRO A 153 -9.50 12.89 -9.59
N ALA A 154 -10.21 13.04 -10.71
CA ALA A 154 -10.64 14.36 -11.16
C ALA A 154 -11.47 15.04 -10.05
N PRO A 155 -11.26 16.34 -9.79
CA PRO A 155 -12.03 17.06 -8.79
C PRO A 155 -13.52 16.99 -9.11
N ASP A 156 -14.33 16.78 -8.08
CA ASP A 156 -15.78 16.66 -8.21
C ASP A 156 -16.37 18.02 -8.63
N THR A 157 -16.78 18.13 -9.90
CA THR A 157 -17.37 19.34 -10.48
C THR A 157 -18.88 19.44 -10.22
N SER A 158 -19.47 18.50 -9.47
CA SER A 158 -20.91 18.46 -9.20
C SER A 158 -21.43 19.68 -8.43
N THR A 159 -20.56 20.42 -7.74
CA THR A 159 -20.91 21.66 -6.99
C THR A 159 -20.36 22.94 -7.63
N SER A 160 -19.56 22.84 -8.70
CA SER A 160 -19.11 24.04 -9.41
C SER A 160 -20.27 24.63 -10.18
N LYS A 161 -20.77 25.78 -9.71
CA LYS A 161 -21.70 26.61 -10.48
C LYS A 161 -21.08 26.89 -11.85
N ALA A 162 -21.86 26.72 -12.91
CA ALA A 162 -21.43 27.07 -14.25
C ALA A 162 -20.84 28.49 -14.25
N ILE A 163 -19.64 28.64 -14.80
CA ILE A 163 -19.01 29.94 -15.02
C ILE A 163 -19.89 30.66 -16.04
N THR A 164 -20.80 31.51 -15.57
CA THR A 164 -21.53 32.45 -16.42
C THR A 164 -20.61 33.64 -16.70
N ASP A 165 -20.73 34.27 -17.87
CA ASP A 165 -19.90 35.41 -18.29
C ASP A 165 -19.86 36.56 -17.26
N GLU A 166 -20.89 36.69 -16.42
CA GLU A 166 -20.94 37.64 -15.30
C GLU A 166 -19.92 37.34 -14.19
N SER A 167 -19.60 36.08 -13.95
CA SER A 167 -18.60 35.68 -12.96
C SER A 167 -17.17 36.02 -13.41
N LEU A 168 -16.89 35.93 -14.71
CA LEU A 168 -15.61 36.35 -15.32
C LEU A 168 -15.42 37.87 -15.26
N GLN A 169 -16.48 38.66 -15.48
CA GLN A 169 -16.39 40.13 -15.35
C GLN A 169 -16.13 40.60 -13.92
N LYS A 170 -16.68 39.92 -12.90
CA LYS A 170 -16.44 40.26 -11.49
C LYS A 170 -14.98 40.00 -11.06
N GLU A 171 -14.37 38.92 -11.54
CA GLU A 171 -12.98 38.60 -11.24
C GLU A 171 -11.98 39.56 -11.94
N ILE A 172 -12.31 40.00 -13.16
CA ILE A 172 -11.54 41.01 -13.88
C ILE A 172 -11.60 42.38 -13.17
N GLN A 173 -12.76 42.77 -12.61
CA GLN A 173 -12.87 44.02 -11.85
C GLN A 173 -12.10 43.98 -10.52
N GLN A 174 -12.09 42.84 -9.83
CA GLN A 174 -11.32 42.69 -8.57
C GLN A 174 -9.80 42.76 -8.81
N THR A 175 -9.29 42.18 -9.90
CA THR A 175 -7.86 42.25 -10.23
C THR A 175 -7.40 43.64 -10.67
N THR A 176 -8.28 44.46 -11.28
CA THR A 176 -7.94 45.86 -11.62
C THR A 176 -7.88 46.81 -10.42
N ASN A 177 -8.67 46.57 -9.37
CA ASN A 177 -8.66 47.44 -8.17
C ASN A 177 -7.44 47.21 -7.25
N SER A 178 -6.82 46.03 -7.29
CA SER A 178 -5.62 45.73 -6.49
C SER A 178 -4.32 46.32 -7.04
N ARG A 179 -4.29 46.81 -8.29
CA ARG A 179 -3.07 47.42 -8.89
C ARG A 179 -2.86 48.91 -8.53
N ARG A 180 -3.84 49.59 -7.93
CA ARG A 180 -3.72 51.03 -7.60
C ARG A 180 -3.08 51.34 -6.24
N THR A 181 -2.87 50.36 -5.37
CA THR A 181 -2.35 50.59 -4.01
C THR A 181 -0.88 50.20 -3.78
N SER A 182 -0.14 49.73 -4.80
CA SER A 182 1.25 49.26 -4.63
C SER A 182 2.34 50.18 -5.23
N ASN A 183 2.05 51.46 -5.49
CA ASN A 183 3.08 52.42 -5.94
C ASN A 183 3.37 53.48 -4.88
N ARG A 184 3.86 53.08 -3.71
CA ARG A 184 4.54 54.01 -2.78
C ARG A 184 5.40 53.27 -1.75
N GLN A 185 6.53 52.70 -2.19
CA GLN A 185 7.72 52.71 -1.34
C GLN A 185 9.00 52.56 -2.17
N LYS A 186 9.70 53.69 -2.25
CA LYS A 186 11.07 53.86 -2.74
C LYS A 186 12.02 53.56 -1.58
N THR A 187 13.28 53.26 -1.91
CA THR A 187 14.49 53.08 -1.04
C THR A 187 14.73 51.62 -0.59
N ARG A 188 15.95 51.07 -0.63
CA ARG A 188 17.30 51.59 -0.92
C ARG A 188 18.22 50.39 -1.19
N THR A 189 19.08 50.56 -2.17
CA THR A 189 20.15 49.67 -2.62
C THR A 189 21.11 49.35 -1.46
N THR A 190 21.34 48.07 -1.18
CA THR A 190 22.58 47.59 -0.55
C THR A 190 23.15 46.47 -1.40
N GLN A 191 24.31 46.80 -1.96
CA GLN A 191 25.15 46.03 -2.85
C GLN A 191 25.82 44.91 -2.04
N SER A 192 25.58 43.64 -2.40
CA SER A 192 26.34 42.51 -1.87
C SER A 192 27.20 41.94 -2.98
N THR A 193 28.50 42.24 -2.88
CA THR A 193 29.58 41.74 -3.73
C THR A 193 29.71 40.23 -3.59
N ARG A 194 29.36 39.48 -4.64
CA ARG A 194 29.89 38.12 -4.85
C ARG A 194 31.09 38.19 -5.78
N LYS A 195 32.24 37.76 -5.26
CA LYS A 195 33.47 37.56 -6.02
C LYS A 195 33.29 36.39 -6.97
N THR A 196 33.41 36.67 -8.26
CA THR A 196 33.61 35.71 -9.34
C THR A 196 35.03 35.17 -9.25
N VAL A 197 35.20 33.85 -9.14
CA VAL A 197 36.50 33.19 -9.32
C VAL A 197 36.47 32.44 -10.65
N ASN A 198 37.15 33.05 -11.60
CA ASN A 198 37.80 32.57 -12.83
C ASN A 198 37.40 31.19 -13.39
N GLN A 199 36.66 31.27 -14.50
CA GLN A 199 36.69 30.33 -15.61
C GLN A 199 38.07 30.40 -16.28
N VAL A 200 38.78 29.26 -16.38
CA VAL A 200 39.92 29.10 -17.28
C VAL A 200 39.49 28.19 -18.42
N ASN A 201 39.50 28.75 -19.62
CA ASN A 201 39.35 28.04 -20.89
C ASN A 201 40.66 27.32 -21.23
N THR A 202 40.58 26.03 -21.56
CA THR A 202 41.47 25.42 -22.55
C THR A 202 40.70 24.39 -23.39
N THR A 203 40.52 24.74 -24.66
CA THR A 203 40.22 23.84 -25.77
C THR A 203 41.37 22.84 -25.99
N THR A 204 41.10 21.59 -26.34
CA THR A 204 41.20 21.02 -27.71
C THR A 204 41.27 19.47 -27.71
N LYS A 205 40.59 18.88 -28.69
CA LYS A 205 40.81 17.58 -29.40
C LYS A 205 39.92 16.38 -29.05
N ARG A 206 39.75 15.61 -30.12
CA ARG A 206 38.65 14.76 -30.59
C ARG A 206 39.22 13.35 -30.83
N GLN A 207 38.32 12.35 -30.90
CA GLN A 207 38.53 10.93 -31.34
C GLN A 207 39.04 10.02 -30.19
N THR A 208 38.64 8.76 -30.01
CA THR A 208 38.03 7.75 -30.89
C THR A 208 37.36 6.65 -30.04
N ILE A 209 36.40 5.96 -30.65
CA ILE A 209 35.72 4.70 -30.28
C ILE A 209 36.71 3.54 -30.08
N VAL A 210 36.59 2.71 -29.02
CA VAL A 210 36.78 1.23 -29.05
C VAL A 210 36.04 0.55 -27.88
N THR A 211 35.32 -0.53 -28.20
CA THR A 211 34.54 -1.46 -27.35
C THR A 211 35.44 -2.52 -26.64
N PRO A 212 34.94 -3.52 -25.86
CA PRO A 212 35.46 -3.84 -24.53
C PRO A 212 36.28 -5.15 -24.46
N THR A 213 37.29 -5.18 -23.60
CA THR A 213 38.08 -6.40 -23.35
C THR A 213 37.74 -6.98 -21.97
N VAL A 214 37.13 -8.15 -21.96
CA VAL A 214 36.97 -9.04 -20.80
C VAL A 214 38.33 -9.64 -20.43
N PRO A 215 38.65 -9.78 -19.14
CA PRO A 215 39.35 -10.99 -18.72
C PRO A 215 38.65 -11.71 -17.55
N LYS A 216 38.72 -13.04 -17.68
CA LYS A 216 38.23 -14.08 -16.77
C LYS A 216 38.71 -13.93 -15.33
N GLN A 217 37.79 -14.27 -14.44
CA GLN A 217 38.00 -14.70 -13.05
C GLN A 217 38.98 -15.88 -12.96
N PRO A 218 39.77 -15.97 -11.88
CA PRO A 218 39.97 -17.24 -11.21
C PRO A 218 39.53 -17.16 -9.74
N ASN A 219 38.77 -18.17 -9.33
CA ASN A 219 38.42 -18.45 -7.94
C ASN A 219 39.68 -18.85 -7.16
N THR A 220 39.99 -18.11 -6.10
CA THR A 220 40.74 -18.64 -4.95
C THR A 220 40.14 -18.10 -3.66
N VAL A 221 39.71 -19.02 -2.81
CA VAL A 221 39.23 -18.82 -1.45
C VAL A 221 40.39 -18.33 -0.57
N GLN A 222 40.25 -17.18 0.08
CA GLN A 222 41.06 -16.81 1.24
C GLN A 222 40.15 -16.27 2.36
N LYS A 223 40.08 -17.03 3.46
CA LYS A 223 39.74 -16.53 4.79
C LYS A 223 41.00 -15.87 5.36
N THR A 224 40.90 -14.61 5.80
CA THR A 224 41.09 -14.19 7.21
C THR A 224 40.89 -12.68 7.34
N GLY A 225 40.27 -12.27 8.45
CA GLY A 225 39.75 -10.94 8.68
C GLY A 225 40.82 -9.84 8.75
N SER A 226 40.50 -8.71 8.14
CA SER A 226 41.18 -7.43 8.32
C SER A 226 40.20 -6.44 8.96
N ASN A 227 40.57 -5.93 10.14
CA ASN A 227 39.79 -5.01 10.96
C ASN A 227 39.76 -3.62 10.28
N PRO A 228 38.60 -2.92 10.19
CA PRO A 228 38.45 -1.73 9.35
C PRO A 228 38.95 -0.42 9.99
N PHE A 229 39.62 -0.48 11.14
CA PHE A 229 40.06 0.70 11.90
C PHE A 229 41.59 0.89 11.94
N ASP A 230 42.36 0.09 11.19
CA ASP A 230 43.83 0.14 11.23
C ASP A 230 44.42 1.37 10.52
N SER A 231 43.59 2.17 9.84
CA SER A 231 44.01 3.38 9.12
C SER A 231 43.89 4.67 9.92
N LEU A 232 43.65 4.59 11.23
CA LEU A 232 43.43 5.77 12.10
C LEU A 232 44.53 5.96 13.16
N LYS A 233 45.77 5.52 12.87
CA LYS A 233 46.92 5.76 13.74
C LYS A 233 47.99 6.60 13.05
#